data_AF-A0A2V8XJX8-F1
#
_entry.id   AF-A0A2V8XJX8-F1
#
_cell.length_a   1.000
_cell.length_b   1.000
_cell.length_c   1.000
_cell.angle_alpha   90.00
_cell.angle_beta   90.00
_cell.angle_gamma   90.00
#
_symmetry.space_group_name_H-M   'P 1'
#
loop_
_entity.id
_entity.type
_entity.pdbx_description
1 polymer ?
#
loop_
_entity_poly.entity_id
_entity_poly.type
_entity_poly.pdbx_seq_one_letter_code
_entity_poly.pdbx_strand_id
1 'polypeptide(L)'
;MAYIIVEPCIGTKDTTCVDVCPVDCIHPAKGRTYDDGRPTFDEVPQLYIDPTECIDCGAGVPVCPVTAIFPLDDLPEKWHSYIETNKNYVDGGKFQPDKYQKAGS
;
A
#
# COMPACT_ATOMS: atom_id res chain seq x y z
N MET A 1 -10.31 10.81 2.93
CA MET A 1 -10.11 9.59 3.74
C MET A 1 -9.30 8.63 2.88
N ALA A 2 -8.76 7.54 3.43
CA ALA A 2 -7.78 6.72 2.69
C ALA A 2 -8.26 5.28 2.55
N TYR A 3 -7.75 4.61 1.51
CA TYR A 3 -7.82 3.15 1.39
C TYR A 3 -6.55 2.53 1.97
N ILE A 4 -6.68 1.32 2.53
CA ILE A 4 -5.60 0.56 3.16
C ILE A 4 -5.47 -0.81 2.48
N ILE A 5 -4.23 -1.22 2.17
CA ILE A 5 -3.92 -2.56 1.68
C ILE A 5 -3.61 -3.49 2.86
N VAL A 6 -4.30 -4.63 2.93
CA VAL A 6 -4.20 -5.58 4.04
C VAL A 6 -3.65 -6.95 3.60
N GLU A 7 -3.61 -7.86 4.56
CA GLU A 7 -2.99 -9.20 4.48
C GLU A 7 -3.17 -9.98 3.17
N PRO A 8 -4.35 -10.04 2.50
CA PRO A 8 -4.52 -10.84 1.30
C PRO A 8 -3.63 -10.40 0.12
N CYS A 9 -3.07 -9.19 0.16
CA CYS A 9 -2.10 -8.73 -0.84
C CYS A 9 -0.74 -9.44 -0.72
N ILE A 10 -0.42 -9.97 0.46
CA ILE A 10 0.88 -10.62 0.74
C ILE A 10 1.09 -11.79 -0.22
N GLY A 11 2.22 -11.79 -0.93
CA GLY A 11 2.57 -12.80 -1.92
C GLY A 11 1.86 -12.68 -3.27
N THR A 12 0.65 -12.12 -3.30
CA THR A 12 -0.12 -11.89 -4.55
C THR A 12 0.49 -10.76 -5.36
N LYS A 13 0.58 -9.56 -4.77
CA LYS A 13 1.19 -8.36 -5.37
C LYS A 13 0.91 -8.17 -6.87
N ASP A 14 -0.36 -8.29 -7.25
CA ASP A 14 -0.80 -8.34 -8.67
C ASP A 14 -0.57 -7.04 -9.45
N THR A 15 -0.49 -5.90 -8.76
CA THR A 15 -0.25 -4.54 -9.29
C THR A 15 -1.33 -3.90 -10.16
N THR A 16 -2.43 -4.58 -10.51
CA THR A 16 -3.52 -3.94 -11.29
C THR A 16 -4.11 -2.69 -10.61
N CYS A 17 -4.10 -2.65 -9.27
CA CYS A 17 -4.55 -1.47 -8.52
C CYS A 17 -3.64 -0.23 -8.72
N VAL A 18 -2.36 -0.43 -9.05
CA VAL A 18 -1.41 0.65 -9.35
C VAL A 18 -1.83 1.38 -10.63
N ASP A 19 -2.17 0.63 -11.68
CA ASP A 19 -2.49 1.17 -13.00
C ASP A 19 -3.75 2.03 -13.04
N VAL A 20 -4.66 1.83 -12.08
CA VAL A 20 -5.93 2.57 -11.98
C VAL A 20 -5.91 3.69 -10.94
N CYS A 21 -4.82 3.86 -10.20
CA CYS A 21 -4.72 4.89 -9.17
C CYS A 21 -4.50 6.27 -9.82
N PRO A 22 -5.43 7.23 -9.69
CA PRO A 22 -5.32 8.52 -10.40
C PRO A 22 -4.24 9.46 -9.85
N VAL A 23 -3.67 9.14 -8.69
CA VAL A 23 -2.68 9.95 -7.97
C VAL A 23 -1.40 9.17 -7.69
N ASP A 24 -1.23 8.00 -8.31
CA ASP A 24 -0.04 7.15 -8.19
C ASP A 24 0.38 6.79 -6.73
N CYS A 25 -0.56 6.80 -5.79
CA CYS A 25 -0.27 6.65 -4.36
C CYS A 25 -0.08 5.18 -3.90
N ILE A 26 0.09 4.22 -4.81
CA ILE A 26 0.28 2.79 -4.49
C ILE A 26 1.72 2.38 -4.80
N HIS A 27 2.39 1.78 -3.82
CA HIS A 27 3.81 1.50 -3.88
C HIS A 27 4.17 0.18 -3.18
N PRO A 28 5.29 -0.46 -3.53
CA PRO A 28 6.10 -0.21 -4.72
C PRO A 28 5.43 -0.76 -6.00
N ALA A 29 5.51 -0.01 -7.10
CA ALA A 29 5.10 -0.52 -8.41
C ALA A 29 6.16 -1.51 -8.96
N LYS A 30 5.73 -2.54 -9.68
CA LYS A 30 6.65 -3.52 -10.30
C LYS A 30 7.59 -2.84 -11.30
N GLY A 31 8.88 -3.10 -11.18
CA GLY A 31 9.91 -2.51 -12.05
C GLY A 31 10.22 -1.03 -11.78
N ARG A 32 9.57 -0.39 -10.79
CA ARG A 32 9.90 0.97 -10.37
C ARG A 32 11.04 0.94 -9.35
N THR A 33 12.07 1.73 -9.59
CA THR A 33 13.13 2.05 -8.63
C THR A 33 12.88 3.43 -8.04
N TYR A 34 13.34 3.64 -6.81
CA TYR A 34 13.15 4.88 -6.08
C TYR A 34 14.49 5.41 -5.59
N ASP A 35 14.72 6.71 -5.76
CA ASP A 35 15.99 7.36 -5.37
C ASP A 35 16.08 7.65 -3.87
N ASP A 36 14.99 7.44 -3.12
CA ASP A 36 14.91 7.68 -1.67
C ASP A 36 15.21 6.44 -0.83
N GLY A 37 15.67 5.36 -1.47
CA GLY A 37 16.09 4.14 -0.80
C GLY A 37 14.96 3.28 -0.24
N ARG A 38 13.69 3.53 -0.61
CA ARG A 38 12.60 2.66 -0.21
C ARG A 38 12.74 1.25 -0.81
N PRO A 39 12.34 0.20 -0.08
CA PRO A 39 12.35 -1.16 -0.59
C PRO A 39 11.53 -1.28 -1.88
N THR A 40 12.10 -1.95 -2.86
CA THR A 40 11.50 -2.18 -4.18
C THR A 40 10.39 -3.23 -4.12
N PHE A 41 9.73 -3.44 -5.27
CA PHE A 41 8.70 -4.47 -5.40
C PHE A 41 9.17 -5.81 -4.86
N ASP A 42 10.36 -6.29 -5.20
CA ASP A 42 10.80 -7.64 -4.79
C ASP A 42 11.18 -7.75 -3.30
N GLU A 43 11.37 -6.63 -2.61
CA GLU A 43 11.83 -6.58 -1.21
C GLU A 43 10.70 -6.46 -0.19
N VAL A 44 9.47 -6.25 -0.66
CA VAL A 44 8.29 -6.11 0.20
C VAL A 44 7.33 -7.30 0.05
N PRO A 45 6.65 -7.70 1.13
CA PRO A 45 5.69 -8.80 1.07
C PRO A 45 4.37 -8.42 0.37
N GLN A 46 4.01 -7.14 0.34
CA GLN A 46 2.75 -6.62 -0.22
C GLN A 46 2.95 -5.22 -0.82
N LEU A 47 1.89 -4.69 -1.43
CA LEU A 47 1.80 -3.28 -1.81
C LEU A 47 1.25 -2.44 -0.63
N TYR A 48 1.47 -1.14 -0.70
CA TYR A 48 1.11 -0.15 0.30
C TYR A 48 0.49 1.06 -0.38
N ILE A 49 -0.58 1.59 0.20
CA ILE A 49 -1.19 2.87 -0.20
C ILE A 49 -0.61 3.96 0.69
N ASP A 50 -0.16 5.06 0.10
CA ASP A 50 0.10 6.31 0.84
C ASP A 50 -1.24 6.90 1.30
N PRO A 51 -1.56 6.87 2.61
CA PRO A 51 -2.85 7.36 3.08
C PRO A 51 -2.97 8.89 3.03
N THR A 52 -1.85 9.62 2.90
CA THR A 52 -1.83 11.08 2.81
C THR A 52 -2.08 11.56 1.39
N GLU A 53 -1.57 10.84 0.38
CA GLU A 53 -1.83 11.15 -1.04
C GLU A 53 -3.13 10.53 -1.56
N CYS A 54 -3.64 9.48 -0.91
CA CYS A 54 -4.89 8.84 -1.30
C CYS A 54 -6.08 9.82 -1.24
N ILE A 55 -6.78 9.97 -2.37
CA ILE A 55 -7.94 10.86 -2.53
C ILE A 55 -9.29 10.15 -2.41
N ASP A 56 -9.33 8.95 -1.83
CA ASP A 56 -10.58 8.19 -1.59
C ASP A 56 -11.40 7.84 -2.85
N CYS A 57 -10.76 7.66 -4.00
CA CYS A 57 -11.47 7.45 -5.27
C CYS A 57 -12.10 6.05 -5.46
N GLY A 58 -11.69 5.05 -4.68
CA GLY A 58 -12.21 3.67 -4.77
C GLY A 58 -11.79 2.85 -6.00
N ALA A 59 -11.01 3.40 -6.93
CA ALA A 59 -10.67 2.75 -8.20
C ALA A 59 -9.92 1.41 -8.04
N GLY A 60 -9.11 1.26 -6.99
CA GLY A 60 -8.33 0.04 -6.75
C GLY A 60 -9.15 -1.16 -6.25
N VAL A 61 -10.30 -0.92 -5.61
CA VAL A 61 -11.13 -1.98 -4.99
C VAL A 61 -11.63 -3.01 -6.01
N PRO A 62 -12.33 -2.63 -7.10
CA PRO A 62 -12.90 -3.60 -8.03
C PRO A 62 -11.85 -4.39 -8.84
N VAL A 63 -10.61 -3.90 -8.92
CA VAL A 63 -9.54 -4.55 -9.70
C VAL A 63 -8.63 -5.44 -8.86
N CYS A 64 -8.77 -5.42 -7.52
CA CYS A 64 -7.95 -6.25 -6.65
C CYS A 64 -8.48 -7.70 -6.64
N PRO A 65 -7.73 -8.70 -7.17
CA PRO A 65 -8.24 -10.06 -7.32
C PRO A 65 -8.43 -10.81 -5.99
N VAL A 66 -7.82 -10.30 -4.92
CA VAL A 66 -7.81 -10.91 -3.57
C VAL A 66 -8.54 -10.05 -2.54
N THR A 67 -9.24 -9.00 -2.99
CA THR A 67 -10.05 -8.11 -2.13
C THR A 67 -9.26 -7.59 -0.93
N ALA A 68 -8.04 -7.11 -1.17
CA ALA A 68 -7.12 -6.64 -0.12
C ALA A 68 -7.23 -5.14 0.18
N ILE A 69 -8.08 -4.39 -0.51
CA ILE A 69 -8.15 -2.93 -0.43
C ILE A 69 -9.47 -2.53 0.24
N PHE A 70 -9.37 -1.87 1.40
CA PHE A 70 -10.53 -1.44 2.19
C PHE A 70 -10.50 0.06 2.44
N PRO A 71 -11.64 0.77 2.40
CA PRO A 71 -11.70 2.13 2.91
C PRO A 71 -11.47 2.09 4.42
N LEU A 72 -10.86 3.14 4.97
CA LEU A 72 -10.49 3.19 6.39
C LEU A 72 -11.69 2.96 7.33
N ASP A 73 -12.86 3.46 6.96
CA ASP A 73 -14.09 3.36 7.78
C ASP A 73 -14.68 1.95 7.83
N ASP A 74 -14.48 1.16 6.77
CA ASP A 74 -14.97 -0.22 6.69
C ASP A 74 -13.84 -1.25 6.92
N LEU A 75 -12.68 -0.79 7.41
CA LEU A 75 -11.54 -1.67 7.67
C LEU A 75 -11.85 -2.61 8.85
N PRO A 76 -11.84 -3.94 8.64
CA PRO A 76 -12.03 -4.90 9.72
C PRO A 76 -11.02 -4.73 10.86
N GLU A 77 -11.48 -4.83 12.11
CA GLU A 77 -10.64 -4.62 13.32
C GLU A 77 -9.35 -5.44 13.32
N LYS A 78 -9.42 -6.70 12.85
CA LYS A 78 -8.25 -7.58 12.74
C LYS A 78 -7.12 -7.03 11.87
N TRP A 79 -7.41 -6.04 11.03
CA TRP A 79 -6.46 -5.43 10.10
C TRP A 79 -6.16 -3.96 10.41
N HIS A 80 -6.60 -3.43 11.56
CA HIS A 80 -6.31 -2.04 11.94
C HIS A 80 -4.81 -1.73 12.03
N SER A 81 -3.96 -2.71 12.36
CA SER A 81 -2.51 -2.56 12.33
C SER A 81 -1.96 -2.21 10.94
N TYR A 82 -2.65 -2.60 9.86
CA TYR A 82 -2.24 -2.29 8.50
C TYR A 82 -2.35 -0.79 8.16
N ILE A 83 -3.11 -0.01 8.93
CA ILE A 83 -3.15 1.46 8.78
C ILE A 83 -1.73 2.02 8.94
N GLU A 84 -1.07 1.66 10.04
CA GLU A 84 0.29 2.06 10.31
C GLU A 84 1.27 1.38 9.35
N THR A 85 1.07 0.11 9.01
CA THR A 85 1.94 -0.59 8.04
C THR A 85 2.01 0.13 6.69
N ASN A 86 0.87 0.58 6.15
CA ASN A 86 0.81 1.31 4.88
C ASN A 86 1.52 2.66 5.00
N LYS A 87 1.18 3.42 6.05
CA LYS A 87 1.78 4.74 6.33
C LYS A 87 3.29 4.68 6.60
N ASN A 88 3.75 3.64 7.27
CA ASN A 88 5.16 3.48 7.63
C ASN A 88 6.03 3.11 6.42
N TYR A 89 5.45 2.56 5.36
CA TYR A 89 6.18 2.46 4.09
C TYR A 89 6.33 3.85 3.46
N VAL A 90 5.25 4.62 3.35
CA VAL A 90 5.28 5.94 2.68
C VAL A 90 4.17 6.84 3.21
N ASP A 91 4.52 8.10 3.44
CA ASP A 91 3.61 9.13 3.96
C ASP A 91 3.88 10.46 3.25
N GLY A 92 2.90 10.94 2.48
CA GLY A 92 3.01 12.16 1.68
C GLY A 92 4.12 12.08 0.62
N GLY A 93 4.21 10.94 -0.07
CA GLY A 93 5.18 10.64 -1.12
C GLY A 93 6.58 10.32 -0.61
N LYS A 94 6.81 10.34 0.72
CA LYS A 94 8.14 10.17 1.32
C LYS A 94 8.27 8.84 2.06
N PHE A 95 9.30 8.08 1.71
CA PHE A 95 9.68 6.88 2.46
C PHE A 95 10.04 7.22 3.91
N GLN A 96 9.62 6.37 4.85
CA GLN A 96 9.84 6.55 6.29
C GLN A 96 10.79 5.44 6.82
N PRO A 97 12.12 5.53 6.60
CA PRO A 97 13.04 4.44 6.93
C PRO A 97 13.01 4.03 8.41
N ASP A 98 12.89 5.00 9.32
CA ASP A 98 12.88 4.73 10.77
C ASP A 98 11.58 4.06 11.25
N LYS A 99 10.50 4.18 10.45
CA LYS A 99 9.18 3.62 10.77
C LYS A 99 8.90 2.34 10.01
N TYR A 100 9.50 2.17 8.84
CA TYR A 100 9.38 0.98 8.03
C TYR A 100 10.10 -0.17 8.73
N GLN A 101 9.34 -0.96 9.47
CA GLN A 101 9.80 -2.26 9.94
C GLN A 101 9.66 -3.23 8.77
N LYS A 102 10.76 -3.84 8.32
CA LYS A 102 10.69 -5.00 7.43
C LYS A 102 9.79 -6.02 8.12
N ALA A 103 8.62 -6.28 7.55
CA ALA A 103 7.72 -7.31 8.06
C ALA A 103 8.50 -8.63 8.11
N GLY A 104 8.81 -9.10 9.32
CA GLY A 104 9.57 -10.35 9.56
C GLY A 104 11.03 -10.18 10.01
N SER A 105 11.30 -9.36 11.02
CA SER A 105 12.36 -9.67 11.99
C SER A 105 11.77 -10.46 13.15
#